data_AF-A0A539ECG5-F1
#
_entry.id   AF-A0A539ECG5-F1
#
_cell.length_a   1.000
_cell.length_b   1.000
_cell.length_c   1.000
_cell.angle_alpha   90.00
_cell.angle_beta   90.00
_cell.angle_gamma   90.00
#
_symmetry.space_group_name_H-M   'P 1'
#
loop_
_entity.id
_entity.type
_entity.pdbx_description
1 polymer ?
#
loop_
_entity_poly.entity_id
_entity_poly.type
_entity_poly.pdbx_seq_one_letter_code
_entity_poly.pdbx_strand_id
1 'polypeptide(L)' 'MTTIDLTPLYRNTIGFDRLASLLDNAFRTQQGNSSYPPYDIEALDEQRYAISLAVAGFTQD' A
#
# COMPACT_ATOMS: atom_id res chain seq x y z
N MET A 1 35.54 -7.21 27.86
CA MET A 1 34.85 -7.63 26.61
C MET A 1 33.37 -7.73 26.92
N THR A 2 32.58 -6.76 26.47
CA THR A 2 31.12 -6.78 26.62
C THR A 2 30.51 -7.32 25.34
N THR A 3 29.96 -8.54 25.41
CA THR A 3 29.22 -9.16 24.30
C THR A 3 27.88 -8.44 24.16
N ILE A 4 27.59 -7.98 22.94
CA ILE A 4 26.27 -7.43 22.61
C ILE A 4 25.43 -8.62 22.15
N ASP A 5 24.49 -9.04 22.99
CA ASP A 5 23.56 -10.11 22.69
C ASP A 5 22.34 -9.57 21.93
N LEU A 6 22.24 -9.95 20.65
CA LEU A 6 21.20 -9.53 19.71
C LEU A 6 20.02 -10.52 19.62
N THR A 7 19.96 -11.52 20.51
CA THR A 7 18.87 -12.49 20.59
C THR A 7 17.46 -11.89 20.65
N PRO A 8 17.19 -10.71 21.27
CA PRO A 8 15.82 -10.17 21.29
C PRO A 8 15.33 -9.58 19.95
N LEU A 9 16.21 -9.23 19.00
CA LEU A 9 15.79 -8.68 17.71
C LEU A 9 15.11 -9.74 16.81
N TYR A 10 15.36 -11.02 17.03
CA TYR A 10 14.74 -12.11 16.27
C TYR A 10 13.36 -12.54 16.80
N ARG A 11 12.89 -11.98 17.93
CA ARG A 11 11.58 -12.35 18.52
C ARG A 11 10.40 -11.55 17.97
N ASN A 12 10.63 -10.59 17.07
CA ASN A 12 9.59 -9.68 16.59
C ASN A 12 9.22 -9.87 15.11
N THR A 13 9.50 -11.02 14.51
CA THR A 13 9.08 -11.34 13.14
C THR A 13 7.64 -11.85 13.07
N ILE A 14 7.00 -12.19 14.21
CA ILE A 14 5.59 -12.63 14.25
C ILE A 14 4.71 -11.43 14.56
N GLY A 15 4.45 -10.59 13.56
CA GLY A 15 3.63 -9.38 13.73
C GLY A 15 3.56 -8.48 12.51
N PHE A 16 4.55 -8.57 11.61
CA PHE A 16 4.53 -7.83 10.34
C PHE A 16 3.38 -8.26 9.42
N ASP A 17 2.96 -9.53 9.45
CA ASP A 17 1.77 -10.00 8.69
C ASP A 17 0.49 -9.28 9.14
N ARG A 18 0.35 -9.04 10.45
CA ARG A 18 -0.80 -8.32 11.00
C ARG A 18 -0.71 -6.83 10.74
N LEU A 19 0.50 -6.24 10.81
CA LEU A 19 0.71 -4.83 10.46
C LEU A 19 0.39 -4.55 8.99
N ALA A 20 0.83 -5.42 8.07
CA ALA A 20 0.48 -5.33 6.66
C ALA A 20 -1.04 -5.46 6.45
N SER A 21 -1.69 -6.41 7.13
CA SER A 21 -3.14 -6.58 7.07
C SER A 21 -3.92 -5.39 7.65
N LEU A 22 -3.41 -4.75 8.72
CA LEU A 22 -4.01 -3.57 9.32
C LEU A 22 -3.81 -2.32 8.46
N LEU A 23 -2.63 -2.17 7.85
CA LEU A 23 -2.37 -1.12 6.87
C LEU A 23 -3.27 -1.28 5.65
N ASP A 24 -3.36 -2.49 5.08
CA ASP A 24 -4.25 -2.80 3.95
C ASP A 24 -5.72 -2.48 4.28
N ASN A 25 -6.20 -2.88 5.46
CA ASN A 25 -7.54 -2.52 5.93
C ASN A 25 -7.71 -1.01 6.18
N ALA A 26 -6.68 -0.31 6.66
CA ALA A 26 -6.70 1.14 6.85
C ALA A 26 -6.76 1.90 5.51
N PHE A 27 -6.05 1.43 4.49
CA PHE A 27 -6.15 1.95 3.13
C PHE A 27 -7.54 1.69 2.52
N ARG A 28 -8.11 0.49 2.72
CA ARG A 28 -9.47 0.15 2.26
C ARG A 28 -10.57 0.95 2.97
N THR A 29 -10.44 1.19 4.27
CA THR A 29 -11.43 1.95 5.05
C THR A 29 -11.42 3.45 4.76
N GLN A 30 -10.28 4.02 4.35
CA GLN A 30 -10.22 5.37 3.80
C GLN A 30 -10.94 5.50 2.44
N GLN A 31 -11.10 4.40 1.69
CA GLN A 31 -11.81 4.37 0.40
C GLN A 31 -13.33 4.26 0.50
N GLY A 32 -13.90 4.21 1.72
CA GLY A 32 -15.35 4.14 1.94
C GLY A 32 -16.17 5.28 1.30
N ASN A 33 -15.51 6.37 0.88
CA ASN A 33 -16.13 7.52 0.21
C ASN A 33 -15.38 8.01 -1.06
N SER A 34 -14.48 7.24 -1.66
CA SER A 34 -13.83 7.64 -2.91
C SER A 34 -13.66 6.46 -3.87
N SER A 35 -14.63 6.39 -4.79
CA SER A 35 -14.61 5.77 -6.11
C SER A 35 -13.58 4.64 -6.31
N TYR A 36 -14.05 3.40 -6.29
CA TYR A 36 -13.30 2.25 -6.82
C TYR A 36 -13.52 2.14 -8.34
N PRO A 37 -12.49 1.80 -9.14
CA PRO A 37 -11.11 1.51 -8.76
C PRO A 37 -10.33 2.78 -8.35
N PRO A 38 -9.29 2.66 -7.50
CA PRO A 38 -8.45 3.80 -7.19
C PRO A 38 -7.83 4.36 -8.47
N TYR A 39 -7.93 5.68 -8.63
CA TYR A 39 -7.42 6.38 -9.78
C TYR A 39 -6.70 7.67 -9.39
N ASP A 40 -5.71 8.03 -10.20
CA ASP A 40 -5.01 9.30 -10.16
C ASP A 40 -5.25 10.08 -11.46
N ILE A 41 -5.33 11.41 -11.37
CA ILE A 41 -5.44 12.31 -12.52
C ILE A 41 -4.25 13.26 -12.48
N GLU A 42 -3.44 13.26 -13.52
CA GLU A 42 -2.28 14.12 -13.68
C GLU A 42 -2.48 15.08 -14.86
N ALA A 43 -2.20 16.36 -14.66
CA ALA A 43 -2.19 17.37 -15.72
C ALA A 43 -0.78 17.43 -16.34
N LEU A 44 -0.66 17.04 -17.61
CA LEU A 44 0.60 17.02 -18.33
C LEU A 44 0.87 18.33 -19.09
N ASP A 45 -0.19 19.00 -19.54
CA ASP A 45 -0.14 20.28 -20.27
C ASP A 45 -1.51 20.98 -20.16
N GLU A 46 -1.63 22.18 -20.71
CA GLU A 46 -2.83 23.04 -20.64
C GLU A 46 -4.11 22.37 -21.18
N GLN A 47 -3.97 21.39 -22.07
CA GLN A 47 -5.08 20.57 -22.60
C GLN A 47 -4.77 19.07 -22.61
N ARG A 48 -3.82 18.61 -21.79
CA ARG A 48 -3.42 17.19 -21.75
C ARG A 48 -3.46 16.67 -20.34
N TYR A 49 -4.21 15.59 -20.15
CA TYR A 49 -4.37 14.91 -18.88
C TYR A 49 -4.11 13.43 -19.04
N ALA A 50 -3.47 12.83 -18.04
CA ALA A 50 -3.33 11.40 -17.90
C ALA A 50 -4.21 10.91 -16.75
N ILE A 51 -4.92 9.82 -16.98
CA ILE A 51 -5.72 9.14 -15.97
C ILE A 51 -5.12 7.75 -15.78
N SER A 52 -4.72 7.46 -14.55
CA SER A 52 -4.12 6.18 -14.18
C SER A 52 -5.07 5.43 -13.25
N LEU A 53 -5.43 4.21 -13.60
CA LEU A 53 -6.29 3.34 -12.78
C LEU A 53 -5.50 2.13 -12.29
N ALA A 54 -5.62 1.82 -11.00
CA ALA A 54 -5.07 0.60 -10.44
C ALA A 54 -6.13 -0.52 -10.45
N VAL A 55 -6.04 -1.40 -11.46
CA VAL A 55 -6.93 -2.55 -11.66
C VAL A 55 -6.19 -3.88 -11.45
N ALA A 56 -5.96 -4.24 -10.19
CA ALA A 56 -5.33 -5.52 -9.85
C ALA A 56 -6.22 -6.71 -10.27
N GLY A 57 -5.63 -7.69 -10.96
CA GLY A 57 -6.32 -8.93 -11.35
C GLY A 57 -7.06 -8.87 -12.70
N PHE A 58 -6.91 -7.79 -13.47
CA PHE A 58 -7.44 -7.68 -14.83
C PHE A 58 -6.32 -7.90 -15.85
N THR A 59 -6.66 -8.52 -16.98
CA THR A 59 -5.79 -8.66 -18.16
C THR A 59 -6.38 -7.82 -19.29
N GLN A 60 -5.50 -7.23 -20.09
CA GLN A 60 -5.91 -6.56 -21.31
C GLN A 60 -6.24 -7.63 -22.36
N ASP A 61 -7.48 -7.66 -22.83
CA ASP A 61 -7.90 -8.47 -23.99
C ASP A 61 -7.38 -7.87 -25.31
#